data_AF-A0A7W9LTZ7-F1
#
_entry.id   AF-A0A7W9LTZ7-F1
#
_cell.length_a   1.000
_cell.length_b   1.000
_cell.length_c   1.000
_cell.angle_alpha   90.00
_cell.angle_beta   90.00
_cell.angle_gamma   90.00
#
_symmetry.space_group_name_H-M   'P 1'
#
loop_
_entity.id
_entity.type
_entity.pdbx_description
1 polymer ?
#
loop_
_entity_poly.entity_id
_entity_poly.type
_entity_poly.pdbx_seq_one_letter_code
_entity_poly.pdbx_strand_id
1 'polypeptide(L)' 'MPVSRETGARQVVEPGTVAFRTDGDTLALPYGPTTISQGDKCRLPGPCNVLGHIDGDPRLLATLRNGGPIRVEPADD' A
#
# COMPACT_ATOMS: atom_id res chain seq x y z
N MET A 1 5.18 -15.74 -13.05
CA MET A 1 6.42 -15.76 -12.25
C MET A 1 6.15 -14.93 -11.02
N PRO A 2 6.30 -15.45 -9.79
CA PRO A 2 6.09 -14.64 -8.60
C PRO A 2 7.15 -13.54 -8.51
N VAL A 3 6.73 -12.32 -8.15
CA VAL A 3 7.66 -11.22 -7.89
C VAL A 3 8.45 -11.54 -6.62
N SER A 4 9.77 -11.39 -6.68
CA SER A 4 10.63 -11.63 -5.52
C SER A 4 10.57 -10.46 -4.54
N ARG A 5 10.68 -10.76 -3.25
CA ARG A 5 10.79 -9.74 -2.21
C ARG A 5 12.11 -9.00 -2.36
N GLU A 6 12.04 -7.68 -2.46
CA GLU A 6 13.22 -6.81 -2.60
C GLU A 6 13.91 -6.57 -1.25
N THR A 7 15.20 -6.27 -1.28
CA THR A 7 15.97 -5.90 -0.07
C THR A 7 15.36 -4.70 0.65
N GLY A 8 14.74 -3.79 -0.11
CA GLY A 8 14.03 -2.62 0.40
C GLY A 8 12.62 -2.89 0.92
N ALA A 9 12.17 -4.15 0.98
CA ALA A 9 10.82 -4.48 1.41
C ALA A 9 10.58 -4.17 2.89
N ARG A 10 9.54 -3.38 3.16
CA ARG A 10 9.22 -2.84 4.49
C ARG A 10 7.86 -3.32 4.96
N GLN A 11 7.77 -3.59 6.27
CA GLN A 11 6.50 -3.86 6.94
C GLN A 11 5.93 -2.61 7.60
N VAL A 12 6.80 -1.72 8.10
CA VAL A 12 6.43 -0.42 8.66
C VAL A 12 6.64 0.63 7.59
N VAL A 13 5.59 1.37 7.26
CA VAL A 13 5.60 2.37 6.19
C VAL A 13 4.82 3.60 6.62
N GLU A 14 5.07 4.73 5.98
CA GLU A 14 4.29 5.94 6.20
C GLU A 14 2.92 5.82 5.50
N PRO A 15 1.84 6.41 6.04
CA PRO A 15 0.59 6.59 5.31
C PRO A 15 0.84 7.27 3.96
N GLY A 16 0.20 6.78 2.91
CA GLY A 16 0.42 7.22 1.53
C GLY A 16 1.46 6.39 0.76
N THR A 17 2.16 5.47 1.41
CA THR A 17 3.08 4.55 0.69
C THR A 17 2.30 3.64 -0.24
N VAL A 18 2.80 3.42 -1.47
CA VAL A 18 2.33 2.39 -2.38
C VAL A 18 3.26 1.19 -2.29
N ALA A 19 2.74 0.03 -1.89
CA ALA A 19 3.55 -1.16 -1.70
C ALA A 19 2.93 -2.41 -2.33
N PHE A 20 3.76 -3.28 -2.90
CA PHE A 20 3.34 -4.56 -3.45
C PHE A 20 3.67 -5.70 -2.48
N ARG A 21 2.63 -6.46 -2.09
CA ARG A 21 2.80 -7.68 -1.31
C ARG A 21 3.01 -8.84 -2.27
N THR A 22 4.24 -9.35 -2.30
CA THR A 22 4.61 -10.50 -3.15
C THR A 22 3.87 -11.77 -2.77
N ASP A 23 3.52 -11.91 -1.49
CA ASP A 23 2.66 -13.00 -1.02
C ASP A 23 1.19 -12.71 -1.39
N GLY A 24 0.66 -13.41 -2.40
CA GLY A 24 -0.72 -13.23 -2.86
C GLY A 24 -0.95 -12.04 -3.80
N ASP A 25 0.11 -11.53 -4.44
CA ASP A 25 0.07 -10.61 -5.59
C ASP A 25 -0.89 -9.42 -5.41
N THR A 26 -0.81 -8.74 -4.27
CA THR A 26 -1.76 -7.69 -3.88
C THR A 26 -1.06 -6.34 -3.74
N LEU A 27 -1.69 -5.28 -4.24
CA LEU A 27 -1.27 -3.90 -4.00
C LEU A 27 -1.85 -3.38 -2.67
N ALA A 28 -0.98 -2.84 -1.82
CA ALA A 28 -1.33 -2.21 -0.55
C ALA A 28 -1.19 -0.69 -0.66
N LEU A 29 -2.28 0.01 -0.32
CA LEU A 29 -2.37 1.47 -0.27
C LEU A 29 -2.77 1.90 1.16
N PRO A 30 -1.86 1.83 2.14
CA PRO A 30 -2.11 2.35 3.48
C PRO A 30 -2.40 3.86 3.44
N TYR A 31 -3.58 4.26 3.88
CA TYR A 31 -3.99 5.67 3.97
C TYR A 31 -4.12 6.20 5.40
N GLY A 32 -3.74 5.39 6.39
CA GLY A 32 -3.85 5.71 7.81
C GLY A 32 -3.40 4.54 8.67
N PRO A 33 -3.63 4.59 10.00
CA PRO A 33 -3.31 3.48 10.88
C PRO A 33 -4.13 2.24 10.52
N THR A 34 -3.45 1.11 10.38
CA THR A 34 -4.06 -0.21 10.16
C THR A 34 -4.36 -0.89 11.48
N THR A 35 -5.23 -1.92 11.49
CA THR A 35 -5.56 -2.71 12.69
C THR A 35 -4.34 -3.33 13.38
N ILE A 36 -3.27 -3.61 12.63
CA ILE A 36 -2.03 -4.20 13.15
C ILE A 36 -0.95 -3.14 13.47
N SER A 37 -1.29 -1.86 13.39
CA SER A 37 -0.39 -0.77 13.74
C SER A 37 -0.04 -0.80 15.22
N GLN A 38 1.18 -0.37 15.56
CA GLN A 38 1.64 -0.26 16.94
C GLN A 38 2.00 1.21 17.21
N GLY A 39 1.16 1.88 18.01
CA GLY A 39 1.21 3.33 18.16
C GLY A 39 0.89 4.02 16.83
N ASP A 40 1.64 5.08 16.50
CA ASP A 40 1.49 5.85 15.26
C ASP A 40 2.08 5.18 14.01
N LYS A 41 2.69 3.99 14.13
CA LYS A 41 3.39 3.35 13.02
C LYS A 41 2.45 2.47 12.20
N CYS A 42 2.15 2.91 10.98
CA CYS A 42 1.38 2.11 10.03
C CYS A 42 2.12 0.81 9.66
N ARG A 43 1.46 -0.32 9.90
CA ARG A 43 2.01 -1.66 9.63
C ARG A 43 1.22 -2.40 8.56
N LEU A 44 1.95 -3.06 7.67
CA LEU A 44 1.42 -3.99 6.67
C LEU A 44 1.43 -5.44 7.22
N PRO A 45 0.57 -6.34 6.69
CA PRO A 45 0.45 -7.73 7.17
C PRO A 45 1.78 -8.50 7.12
N GLY A 46 2.68 -8.08 6.25
CA GLY A 46 4.05 -8.55 6.12
C GLY A 46 4.91 -7.53 5.39
N PRO A 47 6.20 -7.81 5.21
CA PRO A 47 7.09 -6.94 4.45
C PRO A 47 6.72 -6.92 2.97
N CYS A 48 6.52 -5.72 2.44
CA CYS A 48 6.08 -5.47 1.07
C CYS A 48 7.12 -4.63 0.31
N ASN A 49 7.24 -4.86 -0.99
CA ASN A 49 8.10 -4.08 -1.86
C ASN A 49 7.53 -2.66 -1.99
N VAL A 50 8.31 -1.63 -1.68
CA VAL A 50 7.85 -0.24 -1.78
C VAL A 50 7.99 0.20 -3.24
N LEU A 51 6.87 0.54 -3.87
CA LEU A 51 6.85 1.00 -5.25
C LEU A 51 6.93 2.52 -5.37
N GLY A 52 6.39 3.25 -4.38
CA GLY A 52 6.35 4.70 -4.40
C GLY A 52 5.42 5.27 -3.34
N HIS A 53 4.85 6.44 -3.63
CA HIS A 53 3.89 7.13 -2.79
C HIS A 53 2.70 7.62 -3.62
N ILE A 54 1.56 7.78 -2.95
CA ILE A 54 0.36 8.40 -3.53
C ILE A 54 0.66 9.89 -3.71
N ASP A 55 0.45 10.40 -4.91
CA ASP A 55 0.39 11.83 -5.17
C ASP A 55 -0.95 12.38 -4.66
N GLY A 56 -0.91 13.39 -3.79
CA GLY A 56 -2.10 13.96 -3.12
C GLY A 56 -2.38 13.42 -1.72
N ASP A 57 -3.62 13.61 -1.22
CA ASP A 57 -4.02 13.20 0.13
C ASP A 57 -4.50 11.72 0.15
N PRO A 58 -3.74 10.79 0.76
CA PRO A 58 -4.12 9.39 0.79
C PRO A 58 -5.39 9.15 1.62
N ARG A 59 -5.74 10.04 2.55
CA ARG A 59 -6.93 9.89 3.41
C ARG A 59 -8.24 9.88 2.63
N LEU A 60 -8.25 10.38 1.40
CA LEU A 60 -9.39 10.29 0.50
C LEU A 60 -9.79 8.84 0.20
N LEU A 61 -8.85 7.89 0.25
CA LEU A 61 -9.16 6.47 0.09
C LEU A 61 -10.10 5.93 1.19
N ALA A 62 -10.19 6.59 2.34
CA ALA A 62 -11.13 6.23 3.41
C ALA A 62 -12.60 6.43 3.03
N THR A 63 -12.89 7.22 1.98
CA THR A 63 -14.28 7.40 1.50
C THR A 63 -14.73 6.27 0.59
N LEU A 64 -13.83 5.39 0.15
CA LEU A 64 -14.13 4.28 -0.74
C LEU A 64 -14.79 3.13 0.02
N ARG A 65 -15.72 2.43 -0.65
CA ARG A 65 -16.35 1.23 -0.10
C ARG A 65 -15.59 -0.01 -0.53
N ASN A 66 -15.53 -1.00 0.36
CA ASN A 66 -15.01 -2.32 0.03
C ASN A 66 -15.80 -2.92 -1.16
N GLY A 67 -15.10 -3.60 -2.07
CA GLY A 67 -15.68 -4.20 -3.26
C GLY A 67 -15.94 -3.20 -4.41
N GLY A 68 -15.57 -1.93 -4.24
CA GLY A 68 -15.60 -0.96 -5.32
C GLY A 68 -14.68 -1.37 -6.47
N PRO A 69 -15.09 -1.18 -7.73
CA PRO A 69 -14.23 -1.47 -8.87
C PRO A 69 -13.02 -0.53 -8.88
N ILE A 70 -11.86 -1.07 -9.22
CA ILE A 70 -10.61 -0.32 -9.35
C ILE A 70 -10.12 -0.47 -10.79
N ARG A 71 -9.77 0.65 -11.42
CA ARG A 71 -9.12 0.70 -12.72
C ARG A 71 -7.69 1.22 -12.53
N VAL A 72 -6.74 0.58 -13.19
CA VAL A 72 -5.32 0.95 -13.16
C VAL A 72 -4.90 1.27 -14.59
N GLU A 73 -4.43 2.48 -14.80
CA GLU A 73 -3.97 2.99 -16.09
C GLU A 73 -2.68 3.80 -15.87
N PRO A 74 -1.80 3.91 -16.89
CA PRO A 74 -0.70 4.87 -16.85
C PRO A 74 -1.24 6.27 -16.61
N ALA A 75 -0.54 7.08 -15.81
CA ALA A 75 -0.87 8.49 -15.70
C ALA A 75 -0.56 9.19 -17.04
N ASP A 76 -1.51 10.00 -17.53
CA ASP A 76 -1.21 11.02 -18.53
C ASP A 76 -0.38 12.14 -17.87
N ASP A 77 0.64 12.62 -18.57
CA ASP A 77 1.53 13.73 -18.15
C ASP A 77 0.82 15.09 -18.24
#